data_AF-A0A453DCD8-F1
#
_entry.id   AF-A0A453DCD8-F1
#
_cell.length_a   1.000
_cell.length_b   1.000
_cell.length_c   1.000
_cell.angle_alpha   90.00
_cell.angle_beta   90.00
_cell.angle_gamma   90.00
#
_symmetry.space_group_name_H-M   'P 1'
#
loop_
_entity.id
_entity.type
_entity.pdbx_description
1 polymer ?
#
loop_
_entity_poly.entity_id
_entity_poly.type
_entity_poly.pdbx_seq_one_letter_code
_entity_poly.pdbx_strand_id
1 'polypeptide(L)'
;MMGRGANLGADLRACKGALLDQIKVLDDLADGQGLSPDDWLWRYALEASLMEIYKSEELFWQRRGGQNWLLKGDANTAYFQAIANGRRRKCAIPFLWDGDVLLESPEDISTHIYSFYKELFSAEPRGGVSLCANFWP
;
A
#
# COMPACT_ATOMS: atom_id res chain seq x y z
N MET A 1 18.72 -14.96 28.16
CA MET A 1 18.05 -13.80 28.79
C MET A 1 17.37 -12.98 27.70
N MET A 2 16.08 -13.17 27.49
CA MET A 2 15.24 -12.45 26.52
C MET A 2 13.91 -12.17 27.21
N GLY A 3 13.38 -10.94 27.18
CA GLY A 3 12.00 -10.72 27.66
C GLY A 3 11.56 -9.34 28.14
N ARG A 4 12.41 -8.29 28.19
CA ARG A 4 11.96 -6.97 28.68
C ARG A 4 11.28 -6.08 27.62
N GLY A 5 11.45 -6.35 26.33
CA GLY A 5 10.93 -5.50 25.25
C GLY A 5 9.48 -5.78 24.83
N ALA A 6 8.96 -6.99 25.06
CA ALA A 6 7.62 -7.38 24.61
C ALA A 6 6.49 -6.79 25.48
N ASN A 7 6.73 -6.68 26.79
CA ASN A 7 5.73 -6.19 27.75
C ASN A 7 5.55 -4.67 27.63
N LEU A 8 6.65 -3.92 27.51
CA LEU A 8 6.61 -2.45 27.43
C LEU A 8 5.71 -1.92 26.30
N GLY A 9 5.75 -2.57 25.13
CA GLY A 9 4.93 -2.18 24.00
C GLY A 9 3.45 -2.55 24.15
N ALA A 10 3.13 -3.65 24.86
CA ALA A 10 1.75 -4.03 25.17
C ALA A 10 1.16 -3.10 26.22
N ASP A 11 1.93 -2.79 27.26
CA ASP A 11 1.55 -1.88 28.35
C ASP A 11 1.29 -0.46 27.81
N LEU A 12 2.15 0.05 26.92
CA LEU A 12 1.95 1.35 26.28
C LEU A 12 0.68 1.39 25.43
N ARG A 13 0.37 0.32 24.68
CA ARG A 13 -0.87 0.24 23.90
C ARG A 13 -2.11 0.19 24.79
N ALA A 14 -2.05 -0.55 25.89
CA ALA A 14 -3.13 -0.63 26.87
C ALA A 14 -3.37 0.73 27.55
N CYS A 15 -2.32 1.39 28.03
CA CYS A 15 -2.40 2.74 28.61
C CYS A 15 -2.98 3.76 27.61
N LYS A 16 -2.50 3.75 26.37
CA LYS A 16 -3.00 4.63 25.30
C LYS A 16 -4.49 4.39 25.03
N GLY A 17 -4.92 3.12 24.99
CA GLY A 17 -6.33 2.75 24.85
C GLY A 17 -7.17 3.31 25.99
N ALA A 18 -6.73 3.12 27.24
CA ALA A 18 -7.43 3.63 28.41
C ALA A 18 -7.55 5.17 28.42
N LEU A 19 -6.52 5.90 27.97
CA LEU A 19 -6.57 7.36 27.83
C LEU A 19 -7.59 7.81 26.77
N LEU A 20 -7.61 7.13 25.62
CA LEU A 20 -8.58 7.41 24.56
C LEU A 20 -10.01 7.14 25.00
N ASP A 21 -10.24 6.06 25.74
CA ASP A 21 -11.56 5.73 26.28
C ASP A 21 -12.03 6.81 27.29
N GLN A 22 -11.13 7.31 28.15
CA GLN A 22 -11.46 8.39 29.09
C GLN A 22 -11.75 9.72 28.38
N ILE A 23 -10.96 10.08 27.37
CA ILE A 23 -11.20 11.30 26.57
C ILE A 23 -12.55 11.18 25.85
N LYS A 24 -12.85 10.01 25.27
CA LYS A 24 -14.14 9.76 24.61
C LYS A 24 -15.33 9.95 25.54
N VAL A 25 -15.25 9.48 26.78
CA VAL A 25 -16.31 9.71 27.78
C VAL A 25 -16.52 11.21 28.04
N LEU A 26 -15.45 12.00 28.10
CA LEU A 26 -15.53 13.45 28.26
C LEU A 26 -16.06 14.15 27.01
N ASP A 27 -15.71 13.68 25.81
CA ASP A 27 -16.28 14.14 24.53
C ASP A 27 -17.80 13.93 24.49
N ASP A 28 -18.25 12.70 24.79
CA ASP A 28 -19.68 12.36 24.78
C ASP A 28 -20.46 13.23 25.79
N LEU A 29 -19.85 13.57 26.93
CA LEU A 29 -20.43 14.48 27.92
C LEU A 29 -20.45 15.94 27.43
N ALA A 30 -19.40 16.37 26.74
CA ALA A 30 -19.29 17.70 26.14
C ALA A 30 -20.42 17.97 25.15
N ASP A 31 -20.69 16.99 24.28
CA ASP A 31 -21.70 17.06 23.23
C ASP A 31 -23.13 17.05 23.79
N GLY A 32 -23.31 16.55 25.01
CA GLY A 32 -24.60 16.49 25.71
C GLY A 32 -24.84 17.68 26.64
N GLN A 33 -24.49 17.49 27.92
CA GLN A 33 -24.80 18.43 29.00
C GLN A 33 -23.76 19.56 29.11
N GLY A 34 -22.65 19.44 28.39
CA GLY A 34 -21.47 20.29 28.54
C GLY A 34 -20.57 19.83 29.70
N LEU A 35 -19.33 20.29 29.67
CA LEU A 35 -18.30 19.98 30.67
C LEU A 35 -18.14 21.12 31.66
N SER A 36 -17.87 20.78 32.93
CA SER A 36 -17.46 21.77 33.91
C SER A 36 -16.02 22.26 33.64
N PRO A 37 -15.60 23.42 34.21
CA PRO A 37 -14.22 23.87 34.10
C PRO A 37 -13.19 22.85 34.60
N ASP A 38 -13.51 22.10 35.66
CA ASP A 38 -12.62 21.07 36.21
C ASP A 38 -12.51 19.86 35.28
N ASP A 39 -13.62 19.46 34.64
CA ASP A 39 -13.60 18.37 33.66
C ASP A 39 -12.81 18.73 32.40
N TRP A 40 -12.85 20.00 31.98
CA TRP A 40 -12.00 20.51 30.91
C TRP A 40 -10.51 20.44 31.29
N LEU A 41 -10.16 20.84 32.51
CA LEU A 41 -8.77 20.72 33.00
C LEU A 41 -8.31 19.26 33.00
N TRP A 42 -9.17 18.35 33.43
CA TRP A 42 -8.87 16.91 33.41
C TRP A 42 -8.67 16.40 31.98
N ARG A 43 -9.54 16.79 31.05
CA ARG A 43 -9.41 16.45 29.64
C ARG A 43 -8.06 16.88 29.06
N TYR A 44 -7.65 18.13 29.30
CA TYR A 44 -6.37 18.64 28.80
C TYR A 44 -5.17 17.85 29.38
N ALA A 45 -5.26 17.41 30.63
CA ALA A 45 -4.22 16.58 31.24
C ALA A 45 -4.13 15.19 30.59
N LEU A 46 -5.27 14.59 30.24
CA LEU A 46 -5.34 13.33 29.49
C LEU A 46 -4.76 13.49 28.08
N GLU A 47 -5.12 14.56 27.36
CA GLU A 47 -4.58 14.87 26.04
C GLU A 47 -3.06 15.08 26.05
N ALA A 48 -2.54 15.79 27.06
CA ALA A 48 -1.10 15.97 27.23
C ALA A 48 -0.38 14.63 27.46
N SER A 49 -0.96 13.75 28.27
CA SER A 49 -0.43 12.40 28.52
C SER A 49 -0.43 11.55 27.26
N LEU A 50 -1.51 11.62 26.48
CA LEU A 50 -1.65 10.92 25.21
C LEU A 50 -0.64 11.44 24.16
N MET A 51 -0.41 12.75 24.12
CA MET A 51 0.55 13.37 23.22
C MET A 51 1.98 12.91 23.49
N GLU A 52 2.35 12.72 24.76
CA GLU A 52 3.68 12.20 25.11
C GLU A 52 3.86 10.75 24.62
N ILE A 53 2.81 9.92 24.70
CA ILE A 53 2.84 8.57 24.12
C ILE A 53 3.04 8.63 22.61
N TYR A 54 2.28 9.45 21.89
CA TYR A 54 2.43 9.62 20.44
C TYR A 54 3.83 10.10 20.05
N LYS A 55 4.39 11.07 20.78
CA LYS A 55 5.75 11.57 20.56
C LYS A 55 6.79 10.48 20.75
N SER A 56 6.63 9.62 21.76
CA SER A 56 7.52 8.48 21.98
C SER A 56 7.44 7.44 20.85
N GLU A 57 6.24 7.17 20.34
CA GLU A 57 6.02 6.29 19.20
C GLU A 57 6.63 6.88 17.93
N GLU A 58 6.44 8.17 17.69
CA GLU A 58 7.02 8.89 16.55
C GLU A 58 8.55 8.81 16.59
N LEU A 59 9.18 9.14 17.72
CA LEU A 59 10.64 9.04 17.88
C LEU A 59 11.14 7.61 17.66
N PHE A 60 10.40 6.61 18.14
CA PHE A 60 10.71 5.21 17.90
C PHE A 60 10.68 4.88 16.40
N TRP A 61 9.64 5.30 15.68
CA TRP A 61 9.50 5.08 14.25
C TRP A 61 10.50 5.88 13.42
N GLN A 62 10.80 7.12 13.78
CA GLN A 62 11.83 7.94 13.14
C GLN A 62 13.21 7.30 13.28
N ARG A 63 13.59 6.82 14.48
CA ARG A 63 14.86 6.12 14.69
C ARG A 63 14.94 4.84 13.85
N ARG A 64 13.86 4.06 13.83
CA ARG A 64 13.81 2.81 13.06
C ARG A 64 13.80 3.05 11.55
N GLY A 65 13.05 4.04 11.10
CA GLY A 65 13.00 4.48 9.70
C GLY A 65 14.36 5.01 9.24
N GLY A 66 14.97 5.89 10.02
CA GLY A 66 16.32 6.40 9.80
C GLY A 66 17.38 5.31 9.80
N GLN A 67 17.31 4.34 10.71
CA GLN A 67 18.21 3.19 10.72
C GLN A 67 18.02 2.30 9.48
N ASN A 68 16.77 2.09 9.06
CA ASN A 68 16.46 1.29 7.87
C ASN A 68 16.88 2.02 6.58
N TRP A 69 16.72 3.35 6.52
CA TRP A 69 17.22 4.19 5.44
C TRP A 69 18.75 4.26 5.42
N LEU A 70 19.41 4.39 6.57
CA LEU A 70 20.88 4.37 6.64
C LEU A 70 21.45 3.00 6.23
N LEU A 71 20.80 1.91 6.63
CA LEU A 71 21.26 0.55 6.33
C LEU A 71 20.92 0.09 4.91
N LYS A 72 19.81 0.55 4.32
CA LYS A 72 19.31 0.07 3.02
C LYS A 72 19.31 1.13 1.92
N GLY A 73 19.40 2.41 2.27
CA GLY A 73 19.34 3.53 1.35
C GLY A 73 18.11 3.50 0.43
N ASP A 74 18.31 3.99 -0.79
CA ASP A 74 17.34 3.91 -1.89
C ASP A 74 17.16 2.46 -2.41
N ALA A 75 18.05 1.56 -2.01
CA ALA A 75 18.02 0.14 -2.32
C ALA A 75 17.22 -0.64 -1.27
N ASN A 76 15.95 -0.27 -1.06
CA ASN A 76 14.99 -1.19 -0.44
C ASN A 76 14.59 -2.29 -1.43
N THR A 77 15.58 -2.91 -2.07
CA THR A 77 15.43 -3.87 -3.17
C THR A 77 14.61 -5.05 -2.73
N ALA A 78 14.74 -5.52 -1.48
CA ALA A 78 13.93 -6.61 -0.95
C ALA A 78 12.43 -6.29 -0.97
N TYR A 79 12.02 -5.06 -0.63
CA TYR A 79 10.62 -4.65 -0.67
C TYR A 79 10.10 -4.58 -2.11
N PHE A 80 10.82 -3.90 -3.00
CA PHE A 80 10.40 -3.77 -4.40
C PHE A 80 10.43 -5.12 -5.14
N GLN A 81 11.41 -5.99 -4.84
CA GLN A 81 11.46 -7.36 -5.33
C GLN A 81 10.27 -8.18 -4.79
N ALA A 82 9.89 -8.03 -3.51
CA ALA A 82 8.72 -8.72 -2.97
C ALA A 82 7.42 -8.30 -3.69
N ILE A 83 7.27 -7.01 -3.98
CA ILE A 83 6.14 -6.51 -4.77
C ILE A 83 6.17 -7.06 -6.19
N ALA A 84 7.32 -6.97 -6.88
CA ALA A 84 7.47 -7.49 -8.24
C ALA A 84 7.19 -8.99 -8.32
N ASN A 85 7.71 -9.78 -7.37
CA ASN A 85 7.46 -11.22 -7.26
C ASN A 85 5.99 -11.51 -6.94
N GLY A 86 5.34 -10.69 -6.12
CA GLY A 86 3.91 -10.78 -5.85
C GLY A 86 3.07 -10.57 -7.12
N ARG A 87 3.39 -9.55 -7.91
CA ARG A 87 2.76 -9.30 -9.20
C ARG A 87 3.02 -10.43 -10.19
N ARG A 88 4.28 -10.88 -10.31
CA ARG A 88 4.66 -12.01 -11.18
C ARG A 88 3.85 -13.26 -10.88
N ARG A 89 3.62 -13.59 -9.61
CA ARG A 89 2.79 -14.76 -9.22
C ARG A 89 1.32 -14.58 -9.57
N LYS A 90 0.75 -13.38 -9.36
CA LYS A 90 -0.67 -13.12 -9.65
C LYS A 90 -0.98 -13.02 -11.14
N CYS A 91 -0.03 -12.54 -11.93
CA CYS A 91 -0.21 -12.30 -13.37
C CYS A 91 0.40 -13.40 -14.26
N ALA A 92 0.94 -14.47 -13.68
CA ALA A 92 1.44 -15.61 -14.46
C ALA A 92 0.26 -16.36 -15.08
N ILE A 93 0.36 -16.63 -16.38
CA ILE A 93 -0.57 -17.48 -17.13
C ILE A 93 0.15 -18.82 -17.30
N PRO A 94 -0.15 -19.85 -16.48
CA PRO A 94 0.54 -21.14 -16.54
C PRO A 94 0.09 -21.99 -17.73
N PHE A 95 -1.15 -21.80 -18.17
CA PHE A 95 -1.76 -22.56 -19.26
C PHE A 95 -2.65 -21.63 -20.07
N LEU A 96 -2.64 -21.79 -21.39
CA LEU A 96 -3.50 -21.05 -22.30
C LEU A 96 -4.08 -22.01 -23.34
N TRP A 97 -5.40 -21.96 -23.53
CA TRP A 97 -6.07 -22.72 -24.58
C TRP A 97 -6.17 -21.88 -25.85
N ASP A 98 -5.74 -22.45 -26.97
CA ASP A 98 -5.96 -21.94 -28.33
C ASP A 98 -6.85 -22.93 -29.08
N GLY A 99 -8.16 -22.72 -29.04
CA GLY A 99 -9.15 -23.71 -29.49
C GLY A 99 -8.99 -25.03 -28.73
N ASP A 100 -8.65 -26.09 -29.45
CA ASP A 100 -8.43 -27.44 -28.89
C ASP A 100 -6.97 -27.72 -28.49
N VAL A 101 -6.06 -26.76 -28.66
CA VAL A 101 -4.63 -26.90 -28.33
C VAL A 101 -4.33 -26.24 -26.98
N LEU A 102 -3.67 -26.98 -26.09
CA LEU A 102 -3.19 -26.48 -24.80
C LEU A 102 -1.73 -26.03 -24.91
N LEU A 103 -1.47 -24.76 -24.58
CA LEU A 103 -0.13 -24.19 -24.44
C LEU A 103 0.26 -24.20 -22.96
N GLU A 104 1.33 -24.91 -22.63
CA GLU A 104 1.87 -25.01 -21.26
C GLU A 104 3.22 -24.31 -21.10
N SER A 105 3.91 -24.05 -22.22
CA SER A 105 5.21 -23.39 -22.25
C SER A 105 5.03 -21.87 -22.16
N PRO A 106 5.70 -21.17 -21.22
CA PRO A 106 5.65 -19.71 -21.13
C PRO A 106 6.05 -19.00 -22.43
N GLU A 107 7.03 -19.55 -23.15
CA GLU A 107 7.50 -19.04 -24.44
C GLU A 107 6.42 -19.15 -25.52
N ASP A 108 5.70 -20.28 -25.57
CA ASP A 108 4.64 -20.51 -26.55
C ASP A 108 3.41 -19.64 -26.24
N ILE A 109 3.03 -19.55 -24.96
CA ILE A 109 1.96 -18.66 -24.49
C ILE A 109 2.27 -17.21 -24.86
N SER A 110 3.50 -16.74 -24.61
CA SER A 110 3.93 -15.39 -24.95
C SER A 110 3.89 -15.13 -26.46
N THR A 111 4.38 -16.08 -27.26
CA THR A 111 4.41 -15.98 -28.73
C THR A 111 3.01 -15.95 -29.32
N HIS A 112 2.11 -16.80 -28.81
CA HIS A 112 0.72 -16.84 -29.22
C HIS A 112 0.00 -15.53 -28.88
N ILE A 113 0.08 -15.05 -27.63
CA ILE A 113 -0.53 -13.78 -27.21
C ILE A 113 -0.03 -12.63 -28.08
N TYR A 114 1.28 -12.56 -28.32
CA TYR A 114 1.87 -11.51 -29.16
C TYR A 114 1.33 -11.57 -30.59
N SER A 115 1.30 -12.75 -31.21
CA SER A 115 0.85 -12.93 -32.59
C SER A 115 -0.63 -12.60 -32.74
N PHE A 116 -1.46 -13.09 -31.81
CA PHE A 116 -2.90 -12.81 -31.77
C PHE A 116 -3.17 -11.29 -31.74
N TYR A 117 -2.56 -10.57 -30.80
CA TYR A 117 -2.79 -9.12 -30.71
C TYR A 117 -2.15 -8.34 -31.84
N LYS A 118 -1.02 -8.80 -32.37
CA LYS A 118 -0.40 -8.22 -33.56
C LYS A 118 -1.33 -8.31 -34.76
N GLU A 119 -1.98 -9.44 -34.97
CA GLU A 119 -2.97 -9.63 -36.02
C GLU A 119 -4.23 -8.81 -35.75
N LEU A 120 -4.77 -8.87 -34.54
CA LEU A 120 -5.98 -8.13 -34.13
C LEU A 120 -5.84 -6.62 -34.33
N PHE A 121 -4.66 -6.07 -34.04
CA PHE A 121 -4.37 -4.64 -34.17
C PHE A 121 -3.60 -4.29 -35.46
N SER A 122 -3.26 -5.27 -36.29
CA SER A 122 -2.77 -4.97 -37.63
C SER A 122 -3.93 -4.40 -38.44
N ALA A 123 -3.70 -3.23 -39.04
CA ALA A 123 -4.73 -2.52 -39.78
C ALA A 123 -5.27 -3.42 -40.91
N GLU A 124 -6.60 -3.49 -41.05
CA GLU A 124 -7.20 -4.01 -42.28
C GLU A 124 -6.57 -3.30 -43.49
N PRO A 125 -6.35 -3.99 -44.63
CA PRO A 125 -5.92 -3.32 -45.84
C PRO A 125 -6.92 -2.20 -46.10
N ARG A 126 -6.44 -0.95 -46.08
CA ARG A 126 -7.30 0.22 -46.25
C ARG A 126 -8.17 -0.01 -47.47
N GLY A 127 -9.48 -0.18 -47.25
CA GLY A 127 -10.49 -0.09 -48.30
C GLY A 127 -10.41 1.32 -48.89
N GLY A 128 -9.57 1.41 -49.94
CA GLY A 128 -9.37 2.48 -50.91
C GLY A 128 -9.75 3.91 -50.53
N VAL A 129 -8.73 4.77 -50.45
CA VAL A 129 -8.60 5.95 -51.33
C VAL A 129 -7.11 6.13 -51.61
N SER A 130 -6.67 5.98 -52.87
CA SER A 130 -5.33 6.42 -53.29
C SER A 130 -5.47 7.73 -54.04
N LEU A 131 -4.52 8.65 -53.85
CA LEU A 131 -4.43 9.83 -54.69
C LEU A 131 -4.08 9.39 -56.11
N CYS A 132 -4.72 10.00 -57.09
CA CYS A 132 -4.41 9.80 -58.51
C CYS A 132 -2.94 10.17 -58.75
N ALA A 133 -2.25 9.48 -59.66
CA ALA A 133 -0.82 9.70 -59.94
C ALA A 133 -0.47 11.16 -60.32
N ASN A 134 -1.47 11.95 -60.71
CA ASN A 134 -1.33 13.31 -61.22
C ASN A 134 -1.90 14.35 -60.24
N PHE A 135 -1.98 14.02 -58.94
CA PHE A 135 -2.62 14.89 -57.95
C PHE A 135 -1.86 16.21 -57.73
N TRP A 136 -0.56 16.26 -58.03
CA TRP A 136 0.24 17.47 -57.91
C TRP A 136 0.60 18.06 -59.29
N PRO A 137 0.51 19.40 -59.47
CA PRO A 137 0.84 20.10 -60.72
C PRO A 137 2.30 20.01 -61.13
#